data_AF-A0A2Z2HYL7-F1
#
_entry.id   AF-A0A2Z2HYL7-F1
#
_cell.length_a   1.000
_cell.length_b   1.000
_cell.length_c   1.000
_cell.angle_alpha   90.00
_cell.angle_beta   90.00
_cell.angle_gamma   90.00
#
_symmetry.space_group_name_H-M   'P 1'
#
loop_
_entity.id
_entity.type
_entity.pdbx_description
1 polymer ?
#
loop_
_entity_poly.entity_id
_entity_poly.type
_entity_poly.pdbx_seq_one_letter_code
_entity_poly.pdbx_strand_id
1 'polypeptide(L)'
;MGHRALVAYRRRDRLYDLRYSHWGGRDLSLVGAITPDTPLGDGTVEADLVVDAVARDRILTGYLDPRVYEHLYLVSPREEYDVEAYRICWLDWGDGRDQGRAAIVETTPDDDRTIETRFRATKTTLGDVVEMGVLSRRAAQVYLESRVCEEDGGIVYTYRGVGEDVEDRYRPPPDYWLPDPQASGREFDDETDRGRSEPFG
;
A
#
# COMPACT_ATOMS: atom_id res chain seq x y z
N MET A 1 4.61 -1.89 -8.84
CA MET A 1 3.67 -2.02 -7.71
C MET A 1 4.36 -1.45 -6.51
N GLY A 2 3.67 -0.56 -5.79
CA GLY A 2 4.28 0.15 -4.69
C GLY A 2 4.10 -0.72 -3.47
N HIS A 3 5.17 -1.19 -2.84
CA HIS A 3 5.15 -2.05 -1.66
C HIS A 3 4.69 -1.30 -0.40
N ARG A 4 3.68 -0.45 -0.52
CA ARG A 4 3.22 0.48 0.50
C ARG A 4 2.37 -0.26 1.50
N ALA A 5 2.71 -0.12 2.77
CA ALA A 5 2.00 -0.75 3.86
C ALA A 5 1.57 0.28 4.91
N LEU A 6 0.43 0.00 5.53
CA LEU A 6 -0.01 0.66 6.75
C LEU A 6 0.37 -0.23 7.93
N VAL A 7 1.08 0.31 8.92
CA VAL A 7 1.54 -0.42 10.09
C VAL A 7 0.84 0.15 11.32
N ALA A 8 0.09 -0.68 12.03
CA ALA A 8 -0.74 -0.29 13.16
C ALA A 8 -0.19 -0.90 14.45
N TYR A 9 0.39 -0.09 15.33
CA TYR A 9 0.93 -0.53 16.61
C TYR A 9 -0.13 -0.46 17.69
N ARG A 10 -0.43 -1.60 18.31
CA ARG A 10 -1.44 -1.70 19.36
C ARG A 10 -0.97 -1.05 20.66
N ARG A 11 -1.76 -0.10 21.15
CA ARG A 11 -1.56 0.60 22.42
C ARG A 11 -2.13 -0.18 23.60
N ARG A 12 -1.88 0.35 24.79
CA ARG A 12 -2.36 -0.22 26.05
C ARG A 12 -3.88 -0.19 26.21
N ASP A 13 -4.51 0.82 25.63
CA ASP A 13 -5.96 1.10 25.62
C ASP A 13 -6.72 0.34 24.52
N ARG A 14 -6.03 -0.56 23.78
CA ARG A 14 -6.54 -1.34 22.63
C ARG A 14 -6.80 -0.50 21.37
N LEU A 15 -6.40 0.76 21.34
CA LEU A 15 -6.34 1.57 20.13
C LEU A 15 -5.02 1.33 19.40
N TYR A 16 -4.87 1.88 18.21
CA TYR A 16 -3.71 1.70 17.35
C TYR A 16 -3.10 3.04 16.96
N ASP A 17 -1.77 3.11 16.99
CA ASP A 17 -1.01 4.19 16.36
C ASP A 17 -0.61 3.75 14.95
N LEU A 18 -0.99 4.53 13.94
CA LEU A 18 -0.79 4.20 12.53
C LEU A 18 0.48 4.85 12.00
N ARG A 19 1.24 4.08 11.23
CA ARG A 19 2.48 4.48 10.57
C ARG A 19 2.49 4.01 9.14
N TYR A 20 3.28 4.69 8.31
CA TYR A 20 3.46 4.35 6.91
C TYR A 20 4.78 3.60 6.70
N SER A 21 4.79 2.71 5.70
CA SER A 21 6.01 2.12 5.19
C SER A 21 5.94 2.06 3.67
N HIS A 22 6.91 2.63 2.98
CA HIS A 22 6.93 2.64 1.51
C HIS A 22 7.30 1.27 0.91
N TRP A 23 8.12 0.50 1.63
CA TRP A 23 8.62 -0.82 1.19
C TRP A 23 8.06 -1.99 2.02
N GLY A 24 7.17 -1.71 2.96
CA GLY A 24 6.68 -2.68 3.94
C GLY A 24 5.95 -3.88 3.34
N GLY A 25 5.40 -3.78 2.14
CA GLY A 25 4.77 -4.88 1.41
C GLY A 25 5.74 -5.77 0.63
N ARG A 26 7.05 -5.49 0.66
CA ARG A 26 8.03 -6.29 -0.06
C ARG A 26 8.28 -7.61 0.67
N ASP A 27 7.87 -8.71 0.04
CA ASP A 27 8.06 -10.09 0.51
C ASP A 27 7.60 -10.33 1.97
N LEU A 28 6.64 -9.53 2.45
CA LEU A 28 6.20 -9.49 3.86
C LEU A 28 7.35 -9.39 4.88
N SER A 29 8.46 -8.75 4.49
CA SER A 29 9.70 -8.68 5.28
C SER A 29 9.51 -8.04 6.67
N LEU A 30 8.49 -7.19 6.86
CA LEU A 30 8.18 -6.59 8.16
C LEU A 30 7.78 -7.61 9.23
N VAL A 31 7.26 -8.79 8.86
CA VAL A 31 6.93 -9.86 9.82
C VAL A 31 8.16 -10.32 10.60
N GLY A 32 9.33 -10.38 9.95
CA GLY A 32 10.59 -10.75 10.61
C GLY A 32 11.44 -9.56 11.06
N ALA A 33 11.24 -8.38 10.48
CA ALA A 33 12.05 -7.21 10.77
C ALA A 33 11.58 -6.43 12.00
N ILE A 34 10.29 -6.47 12.34
CA ILE A 34 9.76 -5.81 13.52
C ILE A 34 9.97 -6.72 14.73
N THR A 35 10.83 -6.27 15.65
CA THR A 35 11.17 -7.01 16.87
C THR A 35 11.27 -6.04 18.05
N PRO A 36 11.41 -6.51 19.30
CA PRO A 36 11.68 -5.62 20.44
C PRO A 36 12.93 -4.75 20.28
N ASP A 37 13.97 -5.26 19.60
CA ASP A 37 15.22 -4.54 19.34
C ASP A 37 15.11 -3.59 18.14
N THR A 38 14.25 -3.93 17.19
CA THR A 38 14.02 -3.20 15.93
C THR A 38 12.53 -2.86 15.75
N PRO A 39 11.93 -2.05 16.65
CA PRO A 39 10.48 -1.86 16.69
C PRO A 39 9.90 -1.21 15.44
N LEU A 40 10.72 -0.51 14.65
CA LEU A 40 10.35 0.12 13.37
C LEU A 40 10.96 -0.60 12.15
N GLY A 41 11.43 -1.84 12.32
CA GLY A 41 12.06 -2.62 11.25
C GLY A 41 13.26 -1.92 10.62
N ASP A 42 14.19 -1.44 11.44
CA ASP A 42 15.39 -0.70 11.03
C ASP A 42 15.11 0.54 10.15
N GLY A 43 14.00 1.22 10.43
CA GLY A 43 13.58 2.43 9.69
C GLY A 43 12.78 2.12 8.42
N THR A 44 12.46 0.85 8.16
CA THR A 44 11.51 0.47 7.10
C THR A 44 10.12 1.04 7.39
N VAL A 45 9.74 1.16 8.66
CA VAL A 45 8.54 1.85 9.11
C VAL A 45 8.89 3.29 9.49
N GLU A 46 8.15 4.26 8.97
CA GLU A 46 8.40 5.67 9.26
C GLU A 46 8.19 5.99 10.75
N ALA A 47 9.04 6.89 11.26
CA ALA A 47 9.03 7.33 12.65
C ALA A 47 7.83 8.24 12.98
N ASP A 48 7.29 8.93 11.97
CA ASP A 48 6.14 9.80 12.12
C ASP A 48 4.83 9.02 12.13
N LEU A 49 3.89 9.50 12.94
CA LEU A 49 2.55 8.94 12.99
C LEU A 49 1.71 9.50 11.85
N VAL A 50 1.02 8.60 11.16
CA VAL A 50 -0.07 8.98 10.26
C VAL A 50 -1.25 9.49 11.09
N VAL A 51 -1.55 8.79 12.18
CA VAL A 51 -2.57 9.15 13.17
C VAL A 51 -2.36 8.31 14.42
N ASP A 52 -2.73 8.84 15.58
CA ASP A 52 -2.68 8.14 16.85
C ASP A 52 -4.08 7.70 17.35
N ALA A 53 -4.10 6.72 18.26
CA ALA A 53 -5.29 6.33 19.01
C ALA A 53 -6.52 5.95 18.16
N VAL A 54 -6.35 5.14 17.12
CA VAL A 54 -7.43 4.73 16.21
C VAL A 54 -7.99 3.34 16.57
N ALA A 55 -9.31 3.19 16.57
CA ALA A 55 -9.96 1.89 16.73
C ALA A 55 -9.79 1.01 15.47
N ARG A 56 -9.67 -0.32 15.63
CA ARG A 56 -9.43 -1.25 14.50
C ARG A 56 -10.40 -1.05 13.32
N ASP A 57 -11.70 -0.97 13.58
CA ASP A 57 -12.72 -0.75 12.54
C ASP A 57 -12.53 0.58 11.79
N ARG A 58 -12.01 1.59 12.49
CA ARG A 58 -11.74 2.90 11.93
C ARG A 58 -10.48 2.91 11.06
N ILE A 59 -9.51 2.03 11.33
CA ILE A 59 -8.36 1.81 10.43
C ILE A 59 -8.89 1.43 9.04
N LEU A 60 -9.73 0.39 8.97
CA LEU A 60 -10.24 -0.14 7.69
C LEU A 60 -11.08 0.91 6.95
N THR A 61 -12.02 1.54 7.65
CA THR A 61 -12.99 2.43 7.00
C THR A 61 -12.46 3.85 6.76
N GLY A 62 -11.48 4.31 7.53
CA GLY A 62 -11.01 5.69 7.52
C GLY A 62 -9.62 5.90 6.92
N TYR A 63 -8.70 4.93 7.08
CA TYR A 63 -7.28 5.13 6.79
C TYR A 63 -6.70 4.12 5.80
N LEU A 64 -7.32 2.95 5.64
CA LEU A 64 -6.84 1.89 4.76
C LEU A 64 -7.36 2.05 3.32
N ASP A 65 -6.86 3.07 2.62
CA ASP A 65 -7.19 3.27 1.20
C ASP A 65 -6.62 2.12 0.34
N PRO A 66 -7.48 1.27 -0.26
CA PRO A 66 -7.04 0.11 -1.04
C PRO A 66 -6.38 0.47 -2.37
N ARG A 67 -6.40 1.74 -2.79
CA ARG A 67 -5.67 2.23 -3.97
C ARG A 67 -4.22 2.57 -3.65
N VAL A 68 -3.93 2.78 -2.38
CA VAL A 68 -2.64 3.27 -1.90
C VAL A 68 -1.87 2.11 -1.29
N TYR A 69 -2.49 1.41 -0.36
CA TYR A 69 -1.86 0.35 0.41
C TYR A 69 -2.04 -1.01 -0.25
N GLU A 70 -0.96 -1.80 -0.24
CA GLU A 70 -0.97 -3.20 -0.65
C GLU A 70 -1.08 -4.13 0.56
N HIS A 71 -0.59 -3.69 1.73
CA HIS A 71 -0.59 -4.46 2.97
C HIS A 71 -0.96 -3.65 4.22
N LEU A 72 -1.50 -4.35 5.21
CA LEU A 72 -1.74 -3.88 6.58
C LEU A 72 -0.99 -4.81 7.54
N TYR A 73 -0.26 -4.22 8.49
CA TYR A 73 0.36 -4.95 9.59
C TYR A 73 -0.26 -4.50 10.91
N LEU A 74 -0.72 -5.46 11.72
CA LEU A 74 -1.10 -5.20 13.10
C LEU A 74 0.02 -5.69 14.01
N VAL A 75 0.67 -4.77 14.71
CA VAL A 75 1.78 -5.08 15.61
C VAL A 75 1.27 -5.06 17.04
N SER A 76 1.64 -6.07 17.82
CA SER A 76 1.31 -6.20 19.24
C SER A 76 2.57 -6.06 20.10
N PRO A 77 2.99 -4.83 20.49
CA PRO A 77 4.18 -4.62 21.33
C PRO A 77 4.17 -5.33 22.69
N ARG A 78 2.99 -5.71 23.20
CA ARG A 78 2.84 -6.45 24.46
C ARG A 78 3.07 -7.96 24.30
N GLU A 79 3.04 -8.45 23.07
CA GLU A 79 3.16 -9.85 22.70
C GLU A 79 4.46 -10.00 21.91
N GLU A 80 5.55 -9.48 22.47
CA GLU A 80 6.90 -9.53 21.87
C GLU A 80 6.98 -8.94 20.45
N TYR A 81 6.15 -7.95 20.15
CA TYR A 81 6.00 -7.35 18.81
C TYR A 81 5.49 -8.34 17.75
N ASP A 82 4.64 -9.30 18.15
CA ASP A 82 3.92 -10.17 17.21
C ASP A 82 3.24 -9.36 16.10
N VAL A 83 3.37 -9.84 14.87
CA VAL A 83 2.94 -9.13 13.65
C VAL A 83 1.94 -9.99 12.90
N GLU A 84 0.68 -9.54 12.88
CA GLU A 84 -0.32 -10.06 11.97
C GLU A 84 -0.25 -9.31 10.63
N ALA A 85 -0.01 -10.02 9.53
CA ALA A 85 0.06 -9.45 8.19
C ALA A 85 -1.22 -9.70 7.41
N TYR A 86 -1.68 -8.67 6.70
CA TYR A 86 -2.87 -8.73 5.86
C TYR A 86 -2.59 -8.14 4.48
N ARG A 87 -2.97 -8.87 3.44
CA ARG A 87 -2.99 -8.38 2.07
C ARG A 87 -4.29 -7.64 1.78
N ILE A 88 -4.19 -6.52 1.08
CA ILE A 88 -5.33 -5.70 0.69
C ILE A 88 -5.74 -6.05 -0.73
N CYS A 89 -7.00 -6.47 -0.88
CA CYS A 89 -7.63 -6.83 -2.13
C CYS A 89 -8.60 -5.71 -2.55
N TRP A 90 -8.20 -4.85 -3.48
CA TRP A 90 -9.09 -3.81 -3.99
C TRP A 90 -10.16 -4.42 -4.91
N LEU A 91 -11.44 -4.33 -4.54
CA LEU A 91 -12.52 -5.08 -5.19
C LEU A 91 -13.22 -4.33 -6.32
N ASP A 92 -12.80 -3.10 -6.61
CA ASP A 92 -13.43 -2.26 -7.63
C ASP A 92 -12.56 -2.17 -8.90
N TRP A 93 -13.21 -1.99 -10.05
CA TRP A 93 -12.60 -1.76 -11.37
C TRP A 93 -12.64 -0.28 -11.79
N GLY A 94 -13.26 0.58 -10.99
CA GLY A 94 -13.30 2.02 -11.20
C GLY A 94 -14.32 2.45 -12.25
N ASP A 95 -15.44 3.01 -11.79
CA ASP A 95 -16.41 3.80 -12.59
C ASP A 95 -16.95 5.03 -11.85
N GLY A 96 -16.36 5.37 -10.70
CA GLY A 96 -16.53 6.63 -9.99
C GLY A 96 -17.65 6.68 -8.94
N ARG A 97 -18.49 5.64 -8.80
CA ARG A 97 -19.66 5.69 -7.90
C ARG A 97 -19.53 4.89 -6.60
N ASP A 98 -18.72 3.83 -6.56
CA ASP A 98 -18.45 3.02 -5.35
C ASP A 98 -16.95 3.01 -5.00
N GLN A 99 -16.46 4.18 -4.58
CA GLN A 99 -15.04 4.36 -4.30
C GLN A 99 -14.69 3.72 -2.95
N GLY A 100 -13.89 2.64 -2.97
CA GLY A 100 -13.21 2.14 -1.76
C GLY A 100 -13.65 0.78 -1.23
N ARG A 101 -14.43 0.00 -2.00
CA ARG A 101 -14.74 -1.39 -1.62
C ARG A 101 -13.48 -2.26 -1.72
N ALA A 102 -13.15 -2.96 -0.64
CA ALA A 102 -11.96 -3.79 -0.55
C ALA A 102 -12.14 -4.92 0.46
N ALA A 103 -11.22 -5.87 0.45
CA ALA A 103 -11.10 -6.90 1.47
C ALA A 103 -9.67 -6.93 2.01
N ILE A 104 -9.52 -7.33 3.26
CA ILE A 104 -8.24 -7.75 3.82
C ILE A 104 -8.21 -9.27 3.96
N VAL A 105 -7.08 -9.87 3.65
CA VAL A 105 -6.85 -11.32 3.76
C VAL A 105 -5.62 -11.51 4.64
N GLU A 106 -5.76 -12.24 5.74
CA GLU A 106 -4.61 -12.60 6.59
C GLU A 106 -3.65 -13.48 5.78
N THR A 107 -2.35 -13.23 5.91
CA THR A 107 -1.35 -13.83 5.04
C THR A 107 -0.03 -14.03 5.76
N THR A 108 0.74 -15.00 5.27
CA THR A 108 2.13 -15.28 5.67
C THR A 108 3.06 -15.10 4.46
N PRO A 109 4.38 -14.95 4.67
CA PRO A 109 5.34 -14.84 3.56
C PRO A 109 5.24 -15.98 2.53
N ASP A 110 4.82 -17.18 2.95
CA ASP A 110 4.71 -18.36 2.10
C ASP A 110 3.45 -18.35 1.22
N ASP A 111 2.33 -17.76 1.67
CA ASP A 111 1.05 -17.79 0.96
C ASP A 111 0.72 -16.49 0.20
N ASP A 112 1.33 -15.36 0.58
CA ASP A 112 1.02 -14.02 0.06
C ASP A 112 1.03 -13.95 -1.47
N ARG A 113 2.06 -14.54 -2.08
CA ARG A 113 2.21 -14.59 -3.53
C ARG A 113 1.12 -15.44 -4.19
N THR A 114 0.68 -16.50 -3.54
CA THR A 114 -0.39 -17.37 -4.02
C THR A 114 -1.73 -16.62 -4.00
N ILE A 115 -2.03 -15.95 -2.89
CA ILE A 115 -3.22 -15.11 -2.72
C ILE A 115 -3.22 -13.99 -3.78
N GLU A 116 -2.13 -13.24 -3.92
CA GLU A 116 -2.01 -12.17 -4.91
C GLU A 116 -2.24 -12.69 -6.33
N THR A 117 -1.58 -13.79 -6.68
CA THR A 117 -1.66 -14.36 -8.03
C THR A 117 -3.09 -14.79 -8.35
N ARG A 118 -3.75 -15.48 -7.42
CA ARG A 118 -5.13 -15.93 -7.59
C ARG A 118 -6.08 -14.74 -7.68
N PHE A 119 -5.98 -13.80 -6.74
CA PHE A 119 -6.83 -12.61 -6.72
C PHE A 119 -6.70 -11.81 -8.02
N ARG A 120 -5.47 -11.56 -8.47
CA ARG A 120 -5.21 -10.82 -9.71
C ARG A 120 -5.74 -11.56 -10.93
N ALA A 121 -5.51 -12.87 -11.03
CA ALA A 121 -6.02 -13.67 -12.14
C ALA A 121 -7.56 -13.58 -12.22
N THR A 122 -8.25 -13.83 -11.10
CA THR A 122 -9.72 -13.74 -11.03
C THR A 122 -10.22 -12.34 -11.38
N LYS A 123 -9.60 -11.29 -10.81
CA LYS A 123 -9.98 -9.90 -11.06
C LYS A 123 -9.79 -9.49 -12.53
N THR A 124 -8.69 -9.92 -13.16
CA THR A 124 -8.45 -9.68 -14.58
C THR A 124 -9.51 -10.37 -15.44
N THR A 125 -9.76 -11.67 -15.23
CA THR A 125 -10.75 -12.41 -16.00
C THR A 125 -12.15 -11.82 -15.88
N LEU A 126 -12.57 -11.43 -14.67
CA LEU A 126 -13.85 -10.75 -14.47
C LEU A 126 -13.89 -9.38 -15.17
N GLY A 127 -12.77 -8.66 -15.18
CA GLY A 127 -12.62 -7.41 -15.95
C GLY A 127 -12.90 -7.62 -17.43
N ASP A 128 -12.26 -8.62 -18.05
CA ASP A 128 -12.46 -8.96 -19.46
C ASP A 128 -13.93 -9.32 -19.76
N VAL A 129 -14.54 -10.15 -18.89
CA VAL A 129 -15.96 -10.56 -19.02
C VAL A 129 -16.91 -9.36 -18.90
N VAL A 130 -16.59 -8.40 -18.03
CA VAL A 130 -17.33 -7.15 -17.90
C VAL A 130 -17.18 -6.28 -19.14
N GLU A 131 -15.97 -6.14 -19.67
CA GLU A 131 -15.69 -5.35 -20.88
C GLU A 131 -16.39 -5.92 -22.11
N MET A 132 -16.49 -7.24 -22.21
CA MET A 132 -17.28 -7.93 -23.24
C MET A 132 -18.80 -7.80 -23.06
N GLY A 133 -19.27 -7.20 -21.97
CA GLY A 133 -20.70 -7.02 -21.67
C GLY A 133 -21.43 -8.30 -21.26
N VAL A 134 -20.70 -9.39 -21.01
CA VAL A 134 -21.26 -10.69 -20.60
C VAL A 134 -21.77 -10.62 -19.16
N LEU A 135 -21.11 -9.84 -18.32
CA LEU A 135 -21.43 -9.69 -16.91
C LEU A 135 -21.45 -8.21 -16.51
N SER A 136 -22.35 -7.83 -15.61
CA SER A 136 -22.34 -6.47 -15.05
C SER A 136 -21.20 -6.30 -14.04
N ARG A 137 -20.65 -5.09 -13.93
CA ARG A 137 -19.65 -4.73 -12.90
C ARG A 137 -20.07 -5.11 -11.48
N ARG A 138 -21.33 -4.83 -11.13
CA ARG A 138 -21.90 -5.19 -9.83
C ARG A 138 -21.89 -6.70 -9.58
N ALA A 139 -22.23 -7.50 -10.59
CA ALA A 139 -22.17 -8.95 -10.46
C ALA A 139 -20.72 -9.46 -10.34
N ALA A 140 -19.76 -8.83 -11.04
CA ALA A 140 -18.34 -9.18 -10.94
C ALA A 140 -17.81 -8.87 -9.53
N GLN A 141 -18.19 -7.72 -8.97
CA GLN A 141 -17.82 -7.33 -7.62
C GLN A 141 -18.39 -8.28 -6.57
N VAL A 142 -19.67 -8.62 -6.65
CA VAL A 142 -20.29 -9.59 -5.73
C VAL A 142 -19.62 -10.96 -5.83
N TYR A 143 -19.29 -11.41 -7.04
CA TYR A 143 -18.57 -12.67 -7.23
C TYR A 143 -17.16 -12.62 -6.63
N LEU A 144 -16.41 -11.53 -6.87
CA LEU A 144 -15.07 -11.36 -6.34
C LEU A 144 -15.08 -11.26 -4.80
N GLU A 145 -16.05 -10.57 -4.22
CA GLU A 145 -16.30 -10.53 -2.77
C GLU A 145 -16.52 -11.94 -2.21
N SER A 146 -17.43 -12.71 -2.81
CA SER A 146 -17.70 -14.09 -2.39
C SER A 146 -16.44 -14.94 -2.46
N ARG A 147 -15.68 -14.83 -3.56
CA ARG A 147 -14.48 -15.65 -3.77
C ARG A 147 -13.41 -15.37 -2.73
N VAL A 148 -13.13 -14.09 -2.45
CA VAL A 148 -12.14 -13.68 -1.44
C VAL A 148 -12.57 -14.13 -0.03
N CYS A 149 -13.86 -14.03 0.30
CA CYS A 149 -14.36 -14.48 1.61
C CYS A 149 -14.30 -16.01 1.76
N GLU A 150 -14.70 -16.75 0.73
CA GLU A 150 -14.82 -18.22 0.80
C GLU A 150 -13.51 -18.96 0.63
N GLU A 151 -12.60 -18.48 -0.22
CA GLU A 151 -11.31 -19.17 -0.47
C GLU A 151 -10.21 -18.72 0.47
N ASP A 152 -10.17 -17.42 0.75
CA ASP A 152 -9.03 -16.80 1.42
C ASP A 152 -9.43 -16.27 2.82
N GLY A 153 -10.67 -16.47 3.26
CA GLY A 153 -11.14 -16.02 4.57
C GLY A 153 -11.17 -14.49 4.72
N GLY A 154 -11.26 -13.77 3.60
CA GLY A 154 -11.12 -12.31 3.60
C GLY A 154 -12.26 -11.58 4.31
N ILE A 155 -11.91 -10.42 4.89
CA ILE A 155 -12.84 -9.51 5.57
C ILE A 155 -13.10 -8.30 4.68
N VAL A 156 -14.33 -8.18 4.18
CA VAL A 156 -14.73 -7.06 3.32
C VAL A 156 -14.98 -5.80 4.13
N TYR A 157 -14.49 -4.67 3.63
CA TYR A 157 -14.71 -3.34 4.18
C TYR A 157 -14.99 -2.32 3.07
N THR A 158 -15.43 -1.13 3.48
CA THR A 158 -15.64 -0.01 2.55
C THR A 158 -14.89 1.19 3.10
N TYR A 159 -13.82 1.57 2.42
CA TYR A 159 -13.09 2.79 2.70
C TYR A 159 -13.98 4.00 2.38
N ARG A 160 -14.08 4.91 3.33
CA ARG A 160 -14.86 6.16 3.24
C ARG A 160 -13.99 7.40 3.40
N GLY A 161 -12.71 7.20 3.69
CA GLY A 161 -11.83 8.25 4.15
C GLY A 161 -12.20 8.76 5.54
N VAL A 162 -11.36 9.66 6.03
CA VAL A 162 -11.65 10.47 7.21
C VAL A 162 -12.61 11.58 6.76
N GLY A 163 -13.84 11.59 7.29
CA GLY A 163 -14.83 12.62 6.95
C GLY A 163 -14.31 14.03 7.27
N GLU A 164 -14.93 15.06 6.68
CA GLU A 164 -14.49 16.47 6.73
C GLU A 164 -14.41 17.09 8.15
N ASP A 165 -14.77 16.35 9.20
CA ASP A 165 -14.69 16.77 10.61
C ASP A 165 -13.32 16.51 11.28
N VAL A 166 -12.32 16.04 10.54
CA VAL A 166 -10.93 15.93 11.01
C VAL A 166 -10.08 16.90 10.20
N GLU A 167 -9.46 17.88 10.87
CA GLU A 167 -8.62 18.92 10.26
C GLU A 167 -7.46 18.36 9.40
N ASP A 168 -7.14 17.08 9.53
CA ASP A 168 -6.22 16.36 8.66
C ASP A 168 -6.95 15.41 7.70
N ARG A 169 -7.18 15.89 6.47
CA ARG A 169 -7.32 14.98 5.33
C ARG A 169 -5.98 14.27 5.15
N TYR A 170 -5.82 13.10 5.75
CA TYR A 170 -4.65 12.26 5.48
C TYR A 170 -4.52 12.07 3.98
N ARG A 171 -3.45 12.63 3.41
CA ARG A 171 -3.07 12.44 2.03
C ARG A 171 -1.83 11.56 2.06
N PRO A 172 -1.90 10.31 1.59
CA PRO A 172 -0.74 9.44 1.63
C PRO A 172 0.44 10.08 0.90
N PRO A 173 1.67 9.87 1.39
CA PRO A 173 2.85 10.46 0.79
C PRO A 173 2.88 10.18 -0.72
N PRO A 174 3.14 11.20 -1.57
CA PRO A 174 3.29 10.98 -3.00
C PRO A 174 4.46 10.02 -3.26
N ASP A 175 4.39 9.26 -4.35
CA ASP A 175 5.47 8.32 -4.73
C ASP A 175 6.77 9.10 -4.97
N TYR A 176 7.65 9.13 -3.97
CA TYR A 176 9.01 9.63 -4.14
C TYR A 176 9.83 8.55 -4.82
N TRP A 177 9.95 8.64 -6.15
CA TRP A 177 11.10 8.08 -6.83
C TRP A 177 12.33 8.78 -6.28
N LEU A 178 13.14 8.08 -5.48
CA LEU A 178 14.49 8.54 -5.19
C LEU A 178 15.16 8.84 -6.55
N PRO A 179 15.71 10.04 -6.77
CA PRO A 179 16.43 10.32 -8.00
C PRO A 179 17.56 9.31 -8.14
N ASP A 180 17.69 8.74 -9.34
CA ASP A 180 18.72 7.78 -9.69
C ASP A 180 20.10 8.33 -9.27
N PRO A 181 20.84 7.68 -8.36
CA PRO A 181 22.13 8.18 -7.87
C PRO A 181 23.22 8.21 -8.97
N GLN A 182 22.89 7.85 -10.21
CA GLN A 182 23.80 7.92 -11.36
C GLN A 182 23.63 9.18 -12.24
N ALA A 183 22.73 10.11 -11.89
CA ALA A 183 22.59 11.38 -12.63
C ALA A 183 23.55 12.49 -12.17
N SER A 184 24.59 12.18 -11.39
CA SER A 184 25.69 13.11 -11.11
C SER A 184 26.98 12.62 -11.77
N GLY A 185 27.27 13.16 -12.96
CA GLY A 185 28.62 13.10 -13.52
C GLY A 185 28.66 12.63 -14.97
N ARG A 186 28.37 13.55 -15.91
CA ARG A 186 29.03 13.67 -17.22
C ARG A 186 28.51 14.93 -17.92
N GLU A 187 29.05 16.08 -17.53
CA GLU A 187 29.32 17.15 -18.48
C GLU A 187 30.85 17.26 -18.52
N PHE A 188 31.44 16.64 -19.54
CA PHE A 188 32.81 16.88 -19.95
C PHE A 188 32.72 17.49 -21.34
N ASP A 189 32.95 18.80 -21.36
CA ASP A 189 33.32 19.71 -22.44
C ASP A 189 33.28 19.18 -23.89
N ASP A 190 32.33 19.70 -24.66
CA ASP A 190 32.44 19.82 -26.12
C ASP A 190 32.66 21.30 -26.48
N GLU A 191 33.88 21.79 -26.23
CA GLU A 191 34.33 23.10 -26.71
C GLU A 191 34.69 22.97 -28.20
N THR A 192 33.68 23.08 -29.06
CA THR A 192 33.87 23.16 -30.51
C THR A 192 34.35 24.56 -30.90
N ASP A 193 35.66 24.62 -31.17
CA ASP A 193 36.33 25.34 -32.26
C ASP A 193 35.54 26.52 -32.88
N ARG A 194 35.81 27.72 -32.38
CA ARG A 194 35.54 28.97 -33.10
C ARG A 194 36.79 29.83 -33.18
N GLY A 195 37.33 29.88 -34.39
CA GLY A 195 37.62 31.17 -35.03
C GLY A 195 38.98 31.77 -34.72
N ARG A 196 40.02 31.17 -35.30
CA ARG A 196 41.28 31.88 -35.55
C ARG A 196 41.06 32.86 -36.71
N SER A 197 40.99 34.15 -36.41
CA SER A 197 41.14 35.23 -37.38
C SER A 197 41.82 36.40 -36.67
N GLU A 198 43.13 36.52 -36.87
CA GLU A 198 43.91 37.71 -36.51
C GLU A 198 43.40 38.93 -37.28
N PRO A 199 43.56 40.14 -36.72
CA PRO A 199 44.75 40.91 -37.11
C PRO A 199 45.36 41.72 -35.96
N PHE A 200 46.65 42.06 -36.09
CA PHE A 200 47.27 43.39 -35.90
C PHE A 200 48.75 43.23 -35.51
N GLY A 201 49.65 43.65 -36.42
CA GLY A 201 51.08 43.80 -36.16
C GLY A 201 51.96 43.39 -37.32
#